data_AF-A0A841IZG2-F1
#
_entry.id   AF-A0A841IZG2-F1
#
_cell.length_a   1.000
_cell.length_b   1.000
_cell.length_c   1.000
_cell.angle_alpha   90.00
_cell.angle_beta   90.00
_cell.angle_gamma   90.00
#
_symmetry.space_group_name_H-M   'P 1'
#
loop_
_entity.id
_entity.type
_entity.pdbx_description
1 polymer ?
#
loop_
_entity_poly.entity_id
_entity_poly.type
_entity_poly.pdbx_seq_one_letter_code
_entity_poly.pdbx_strand_id
1 'polypeptide(L)'
;MPWIDVSRPMRRAVWKAATLIACLSTPAIAAQDPATRLVSCGTESCLLVSGRRSDARVPVALNGHVVAVEGARKWRVRVPIAHLRAISEPFARTVTVSVGALSAKAALPIGLLTRNENLAMLIVSVK
;
A
#
# COMPACT_ATOMS: atom_id res chain seq x y z
N MET A 1 -86.16 -3.20 8.90
CA MET A 1 -84.81 -2.63 8.92
C MET A 1 -83.82 -3.66 8.41
N PRO A 2 -83.39 -3.57 7.13
CA PRO A 2 -82.22 -4.29 6.68
C PRO A 2 -81.16 -3.39 5.97
N TRP A 3 -79.95 -3.40 6.53
CA TRP A 3 -78.63 -3.48 5.88
C TRP A 3 -78.25 -2.30 4.96
N ILE A 4 -77.46 -1.38 5.51
CA ILE A 4 -76.74 -0.37 4.74
C ILE A 4 -75.44 -0.96 4.20
N ASP A 5 -75.30 -0.70 2.91
CA ASP A 5 -74.30 -1.08 1.93
C ASP A 5 -72.85 -0.74 2.32
N VAL A 6 -71.96 -1.63 1.91
CA VAL A 6 -70.51 -1.61 2.09
C VAL A 6 -69.90 -0.43 1.34
N SER A 7 -69.33 0.50 2.09
CA SER A 7 -68.60 1.66 1.58
C SER A 7 -67.42 1.22 0.70
N ARG A 8 -67.51 1.55 -0.59
CA ARG A 8 -66.44 1.39 -1.58
C ARG A 8 -65.24 2.28 -1.24
N PRO A 9 -64.03 1.75 -1.01
CA PRO A 9 -62.85 2.59 -0.93
C PRO A 9 -62.44 3.06 -2.33
N MET A 10 -62.44 4.39 -2.46
CA MET A 10 -61.95 5.19 -3.58
C MET A 10 -60.60 4.66 -4.09
N ARG A 11 -60.57 4.24 -5.36
CA ARG A 11 -59.35 3.96 -6.11
C ARG A 11 -58.49 5.23 -6.15
N ARG A 12 -57.35 5.22 -5.46
CA ARG A 12 -56.25 6.16 -5.71
C ARG A 12 -55.07 5.38 -6.27
N ALA A 13 -54.99 5.38 -7.60
CA ALA A 13 -53.77 5.09 -8.30
C ALA A 13 -52.85 6.30 -8.14
N VAL A 14 -51.75 6.17 -7.40
CA VAL A 14 -50.61 7.08 -7.53
C VAL A 14 -49.33 6.26 -7.51
N TRP A 15 -48.45 6.65 -8.42
CA TRP A 15 -47.38 5.88 -9.02
C TRP A 15 -46.28 5.42 -8.09
N LYS A 16 -45.73 4.25 -8.42
CA LYS A 16 -44.48 3.72 -7.90
C LYS A 16 -43.34 4.66 -8.32
N ALA A 17 -42.81 5.44 -7.39
CA ALA A 17 -41.52 6.09 -7.57
C ALA A 17 -40.43 5.03 -7.31
N ALA A 18 -39.89 4.46 -8.40
CA ALA A 18 -38.71 3.61 -8.32
C ALA A 18 -37.49 4.51 -8.10
N THR A 19 -37.05 4.64 -6.84
CA THR A 19 -35.84 5.36 -6.48
C THR A 19 -34.65 4.57 -7.01
N LEU A 20 -34.06 5.02 -8.13
CA LEU A 20 -32.77 4.55 -8.62
C LEU A 20 -31.70 4.97 -7.59
N ILE A 21 -31.34 4.06 -6.69
CA ILE A 21 -30.15 4.19 -5.85
C ILE A 21 -28.96 4.06 -6.81
N ALA A 22 -28.43 5.21 -7.24
CA ALA A 22 -27.16 5.26 -7.93
C ALA A 22 -26.08 4.81 -6.95
N CYS A 23 -25.66 3.54 -7.05
CA CYS A 23 -24.46 3.05 -6.41
C CYS A 23 -23.28 3.89 -6.89
N LEU A 24 -22.87 4.86 -6.07
CA LEU A 24 -21.56 5.49 -6.17
C LEU A 24 -20.53 4.41 -5.86
N SER A 25 -20.18 3.63 -6.88
CA SER A 25 -19.01 2.75 -6.84
C SER A 25 -17.81 3.67 -6.66
N THR A 26 -17.27 3.71 -5.45
CA THR A 26 -15.99 4.36 -5.20
C THR A 26 -15.01 3.66 -6.12
N PRO A 27 -14.37 4.35 -7.09
CA PRO A 27 -13.36 3.70 -7.90
C PRO A 27 -12.27 3.25 -6.93
N ALA A 28 -12.14 1.94 -6.77
CA ALA A 28 -10.97 1.34 -6.16
C ALA A 28 -9.82 1.59 -7.13
N ILE A 29 -9.26 2.80 -7.05
CA ILE A 29 -7.94 3.07 -7.60
C ILE A 29 -7.04 2.14 -6.81
N ALA A 30 -6.68 1.01 -7.42
CA ALA A 30 -5.65 0.14 -6.91
C ALA A 30 -4.40 1.00 -6.76
N ALA A 31 -4.17 1.49 -5.53
CA ALA A 31 -2.94 2.13 -5.16
C ALA A 31 -1.87 1.10 -5.48
N GLN A 32 -1.04 1.38 -6.48
CA GLN A 32 0.05 0.47 -6.80
C GLN A 32 0.99 0.50 -5.60
N ASP A 33 0.94 -0.58 -4.82
CA ASP A 33 1.74 -0.71 -3.63
C ASP A 33 3.22 -0.54 -4.00
N PRO A 34 3.98 0.19 -3.18
CA PRO A 34 5.39 0.38 -3.43
C PRO A 34 6.10 -0.97 -3.43
N ALA A 35 6.95 -1.19 -4.43
CA ALA A 35 7.69 -2.43 -4.61
C ALA A 35 9.12 -2.26 -4.10
N THR A 36 9.65 -3.30 -3.46
CA THR A 36 11.05 -3.32 -3.01
C THR A 36 11.83 -4.45 -3.69
N ARG A 37 13.13 -4.22 -3.89
CA ARG A 37 14.06 -5.22 -4.42
C ARG A 37 15.45 -4.97 -3.87
N LEU A 38 16.18 -6.04 -3.55
CA LEU A 38 17.61 -5.94 -3.24
C LEU A 38 18.40 -5.80 -4.56
N VAL A 39 19.26 -4.79 -4.63
CA VAL A 39 20.11 -4.52 -5.80
C VAL A 39 21.54 -4.23 -5.34
N SER A 40 22.52 -4.38 -6.24
CA SER A 40 23.88 -3.90 -5.99
C SER A 40 23.98 -2.39 -6.23
N CYS A 41 24.68 -1.70 -5.33
CA CYS A 41 25.04 -0.28 -5.42
C CYS A 41 26.57 -0.12 -5.50
N GLY A 42 27.25 -1.01 -6.22
CA GLY A 42 28.71 -1.08 -6.24
C GLY A 42 29.21 -2.12 -5.24
N THR A 43 30.00 -1.69 -4.25
CA THR A 43 30.59 -2.59 -3.24
C THR A 43 29.62 -3.01 -2.15
N GLU A 44 28.45 -2.38 -2.07
CA GLU A 44 27.41 -2.69 -1.09
C GLU A 44 26.07 -3.05 -1.75
N SER A 45 25.17 -3.61 -0.94
CA SER A 45 23.77 -3.83 -1.34
C SER A 45 22.92 -2.62 -0.98
N CYS A 46 21.91 -2.34 -1.80
CA CYS A 46 20.85 -1.38 -1.49
C CYS A 46 19.48 -2.02 -1.63
N LEU A 47 18.53 -1.47 -0.87
CA LEU A 47 17.13 -1.64 -1.17
C LEU A 47 16.71 -0.63 -2.24
N LEU A 48 16.32 -1.13 -3.42
CA LEU A 48 15.59 -0.35 -4.40
C LEU A 48 14.12 -0.32 -3.98
N VAL A 49 13.60 0.86 -3.68
CA VAL A 49 12.16 1.09 -3.46
C VAL A 49 11.62 1.85 -4.65
N SER A 50 10.48 1.46 -5.18
CA SER A 50 9.86 2.10 -6.33
C SER A 50 8.36 2.23 -6.16
N GLY A 51 7.78 3.22 -6.81
CA GLY A 51 6.35 3.47 -6.70
C GLY A 51 5.89 4.56 -7.65
N ARG A 52 4.67 5.06 -7.37
CA ARG A 52 4.04 6.15 -8.12
C ARG A 52 3.59 7.27 -7.21
N ARG A 53 3.57 8.49 -7.75
CA ARG A 53 3.06 9.70 -7.11
C ARG A 53 2.33 10.56 -8.14
N SER A 54 1.40 11.38 -7.68
CA SER A 54 0.60 12.28 -8.52
C SER A 54 1.46 13.39 -9.16
N ASP A 55 2.42 13.92 -8.41
CA ASP A 55 3.29 15.02 -8.83
C ASP A 55 4.73 14.89 -8.28
N ALA A 56 5.71 15.42 -9.00
CA ALA A 56 7.13 15.35 -8.64
C ALA A 56 7.48 16.13 -7.36
N ARG A 57 6.64 17.08 -6.94
CA ARG A 57 6.82 17.88 -5.72
C ARG A 57 6.33 17.15 -4.47
N VAL A 58 5.56 16.06 -4.63
CA VAL A 58 5.06 15.28 -3.48
C VAL A 58 6.24 14.51 -2.86
N PRO A 59 6.57 14.75 -1.58
CA PRO A 59 7.70 14.10 -0.93
C PRO A 59 7.43 12.61 -0.75
N VAL A 60 8.50 11.83 -0.78
CA VAL A 60 8.50 10.40 -0.46
C VAL A 60 9.31 10.19 0.81
N ALA A 61 8.77 9.41 1.75
CA ALA A 61 9.44 9.07 2.98
C ALA A 61 9.44 7.56 3.22
N LEU A 62 10.48 7.07 3.90
CA LEU A 62 10.62 5.69 4.34
C LEU A 62 10.71 5.68 5.87
N ASN A 63 9.80 4.97 6.53
CA ASN A 63 9.65 4.96 7.99
C ASN A 63 9.61 6.39 8.59
N GLY A 64 8.98 7.33 7.89
CA GLY A 64 8.92 8.74 8.31
C GLY A 64 10.13 9.60 7.92
N HIS A 65 11.20 9.03 7.39
CA HIS A 65 12.37 9.78 6.92
C HIS A 65 12.23 10.15 5.43
N VAL A 66 12.27 11.44 5.12
CA VAL A 66 12.20 11.94 3.74
C VAL A 66 13.45 11.49 2.97
N VAL A 67 13.25 10.95 1.77
CA VAL A 67 14.33 10.47 0.91
C VAL A 67 14.31 11.16 -0.45
N ALA A 68 15.50 11.40 -1.00
CA ALA A 68 15.63 11.86 -2.38
C ALA A 68 15.28 10.71 -3.34
N VAL A 69 14.44 11.00 -4.33
CA VAL A 69 13.99 10.00 -5.31
C VAL A 69 14.42 10.39 -6.72
N GLU A 70 14.73 9.39 -7.53
CA GLU A 70 14.91 9.52 -8.96
C GLU A 70 13.56 9.43 -9.67
N GLY A 71 13.29 10.37 -10.57
CA GLY A 71 12.08 10.40 -11.40
C GLY A 71 10.93 11.26 -10.84
N ALA A 72 9.95 11.51 -11.70
CA ALA A 72 8.77 12.33 -11.39
C ALA A 72 7.62 11.45 -10.88
N ARG A 73 6.59 11.19 -11.71
CA ARG A 73 5.41 10.40 -11.30
C ARG A 73 5.72 8.93 -11.03
N LYS A 74 6.55 8.30 -11.86
CA LYS A 74 7.18 7.01 -11.54
C LYS A 74 8.51 7.34 -10.90
N TRP A 75 8.74 6.81 -9.71
CA TRP A 75 9.93 7.15 -8.95
C TRP A 75 10.59 5.90 -8.40
N ARG A 76 11.87 6.03 -8.08
CA ARG A 76 12.66 5.01 -7.41
C ARG A 76 13.68 5.65 -6.49
N VAL A 77 14.10 4.92 -5.48
CA VAL A 77 15.20 5.32 -4.59
C VAL A 77 16.03 4.08 -4.27
N ARG A 78 17.35 4.26 -4.27
CA ARG A 78 18.29 3.26 -3.78
C ARG A 78 18.73 3.66 -2.38
N VAL A 79 18.46 2.80 -1.41
CA VAL A 79 18.80 3.05 -0.01
C VAL A 79 19.84 2.03 0.43
N PRO A 80 21.05 2.47 0.85
CA PRO A 80 22.04 1.58 1.44
C PRO A 80 21.45 0.79 2.61
N ILE A 81 21.76 -0.51 2.73
CA ILE A 81 21.19 -1.34 3.81
C ILE A 81 21.62 -0.83 5.19
N ALA A 82 22.81 -0.24 5.32
CA ALA A 82 23.26 0.40 6.55
C ALA A 82 22.33 1.54 6.98
N HIS A 83 21.94 2.41 6.04
CA HIS A 83 21.01 3.51 6.32
C HIS A 83 19.63 2.97 6.65
N LEU A 84 19.12 2.00 5.88
CA LEU A 84 17.83 1.37 6.14
C LEU A 84 17.76 0.74 7.54
N ARG A 85 18.84 0.09 7.98
CA ARG A 85 18.94 -0.51 9.32
C ARG A 85 18.90 0.54 10.44
N ALA A 86 19.45 1.73 10.21
CA ALA A 86 19.42 2.82 11.19
C ALA A 86 18.03 3.44 11.37
N ILE A 87 17.19 3.41 10.33
CA ILE A 87 15.83 4.00 10.32
C ILE A 87 14.71 2.95 10.44
N SER A 88 15.05 1.69 10.69
CA SER A 88 14.08 0.60 10.80
C SER A 88 14.13 -0.04 12.18
N GLU A 89 13.00 -0.60 12.61
CA GLU A 89 13.00 -1.48 13.76
C GLU A 89 13.85 -2.73 13.50
N PRO A 90 14.50 -3.30 14.54
CA PRO A 90 15.23 -4.55 14.41
C PRO A 90 14.33 -5.66 13.83
N PHE A 91 14.85 -6.42 12.86
CA PHE A 91 14.13 -7.53 12.21
C PHE A 91 12.84 -7.15 11.48
N ALA A 92 12.63 -5.86 11.16
CA ALA A 92 11.47 -5.43 10.41
C ALA A 92 11.36 -6.19 9.07
N ARG A 93 10.14 -6.66 8.78
CA ARG A 93 9.81 -7.39 7.54
C ARG A 93 9.16 -6.51 6.49
N THR A 94 8.86 -5.28 6.86
CA THR A 94 8.22 -4.29 6.00
C THR A 94 8.87 -2.92 6.22
N VAL A 95 8.86 -2.09 5.18
CA VAL A 95 9.16 -0.66 5.29
C VAL A 95 7.88 0.13 5.04
N THR A 96 7.62 1.14 5.87
CA THR A 96 6.51 2.06 5.63
C THR A 96 6.95 3.07 4.59
N VAL A 97 6.24 3.16 3.49
CA VAL A 97 6.48 4.11 2.41
C VAL A 97 5.35 5.13 2.41
N SER A 98 5.71 6.39 2.63
CA SER A 98 4.76 7.50 2.59
C SER A 98 4.98 8.35 1.35
N VAL A 99 3.89 8.68 0.66
CA VAL A 99 3.87 9.58 -0.51
C VAL A 99 2.86 10.69 -0.21
N GLY A 100 3.36 11.84 0.23
CA GLY A 100 2.51 12.87 0.83
C GLY A 100 1.80 12.35 2.07
N ALA A 101 0.46 12.46 2.11
CA ALA A 101 -0.37 11.98 3.21
C ALA A 101 -0.70 10.47 3.14
N LEU A 102 -0.42 9.82 2.00
CA LEU A 102 -0.71 8.40 1.82
C LEU A 102 0.45 7.57 2.34
N SER A 103 0.16 6.50 3.08
CA SER A 103 1.17 5.57 3.57
C SER A 103 0.78 4.13 3.24
N ALA A 104 1.76 3.35 2.78
CA ALA A 104 1.61 1.94 2.46
C ALA A 104 2.78 1.15 3.05
N LYS A 105 2.55 -0.12 3.37
CA LYS A 105 3.61 -1.03 3.83
C LYS A 105 4.12 -1.83 2.64
N ALA A 106 5.42 -1.78 2.40
CA ALA A 106 6.08 -2.60 1.39
C ALA A 106 6.86 -3.73 2.06
N ALA A 107 6.70 -4.96 1.57
CA ALA A 107 7.47 -6.10 2.06
C ALA A 107 8.96 -5.91 1.78
N LEU A 108 9.82 -6.27 2.73
CA LEU A 108 11.26 -6.31 2.55
C LEU A 108 11.70 -7.71 2.07
N PRO A 109 12.80 -7.80 1.30
CA PRO A 109 13.46 -9.07 1.04
C PRO A 109 13.71 -9.87 2.32
N ILE A 110 13.51 -11.19 2.25
CA ILE A 110 13.67 -12.08 3.39
C ILE A 110 15.09 -11.96 3.95
N GLY A 111 15.20 -11.86 5.28
CA GLY A 111 16.48 -11.80 5.97
C GLY A 111 17.22 -10.46 5.88
N LEU A 112 16.70 -9.46 5.15
CA LEU A 112 17.42 -8.21 4.88
C LEU A 112 17.93 -7.48 6.14
N LEU A 113 17.07 -7.39 7.15
CA LEU A 113 17.34 -6.69 8.40
C LEU A 113 17.66 -7.64 9.55
N THR A 114 17.88 -8.93 9.24
CA THR A 114 18.33 -9.88 10.25
C THR A 114 19.75 -9.52 10.71
N ARG A 115 20.13 -9.93 11.92
CA ARG A 115 21.52 -9.79 12.38
C ARG A 115 22.38 -10.73 11.55
N ASN A 116 23.45 -10.19 10.97
CA ASN A 116 24.44 -11.02 10.29
C ASN A 116 25.36 -11.58 11.39
N GLU A 117 24.96 -12.69 12.01
CA GLU A 117 25.92 -13.48 12.78
C GLU A 117 26.99 -13.95 11.77
N ASN A 118 28.24 -13.56 11.99
CA ASN A 118 29.34 -14.01 11.14
C ASN A 118 29.52 -15.51 11.39
N LEU A 119 29.06 -16.34 10.44
CA LEU A 119 29.20 -17.78 10.53
C LEU A 119 30.68 -18.13 10.39
N ALA A 120 31.33 -18.48 11.50
CA ALA A 120 32.75 -18.80 11.52
C ALA A 120 33.10 -20.05 10.69
N MET A 121 32.16 -21.00 10.55
CA MET A 121 32.33 -22.20 9.73
C MET A 121 30.96 -22.81 9.39
N LEU A 122 30.73 -23.14 8.11
CA LEU A 122 29.59 -23.95 7.65
C LEU A 122 30.13 -25.28 7.10
N ILE A 123 29.92 -26.37 7.82
CA ILE A 123 30.27 -27.72 7.34
C ILE A 123 29.07 -28.29 6.59
N VAL A 124 29.24 -28.56 5.29
CA VAL A 124 28.27 -29.28 4.48
C VAL A 124 28.85 -30.67 4.20
N SER A 125 28.21 -31.72 4.72
CA SER A 125 28.55 -33.11 4.36
C SER A 125 27.47 -33.69 3.46
N VAL A 126 27.91 -34.49 2.49
CA VAL A 126 27.04 -35.29 1.61
C VAL A 126 27.38 -36.75 1.91
N LYS A 127 26.34 -37.58 2.05
CA LYS A 127 26.49 -39.01 2.34
C LYS A 127 26.84 -39.79 1.07
#